data_AF-A0A8T0ACL0-F1
#
_entry.id   AF-A0A8T0ACL0-F1
#
_cell.length_a   1.000
_cell.length_b   1.000
_cell.length_c   1.000
_cell.angle_alpha   90.00
_cell.angle_beta   90.00
_cell.angle_gamma   90.00
#
_symmetry.space_group_name_H-M   'P 1'
#
loop_
_entity.id
_entity.type
_entity.pdbx_description
1 polymer ?
#
loop_
_entity_poly.entity_id
_entity_poly.type
_entity_poly.pdbx_seq_one_letter_code
_entity_poly.pdbx_strand_id
1 'polypeptide(L)'
;MSDGDDDVPLILTWDETGDLLEENGVGTYDALNNMSNPTAPESTCPNSLRQSWEMNYQEAAIYLQEGENNDKFYTHPRNPRALSAYLFVHNHLFYLMELLTGMLLMLLSLSEAPAVPPLRLDVYVHATLELLALVMVAFELCMKLRWLGFHTFIRHKRTMVKMSVLLIQFVEAIVVLVRQTSHLRVTRALRPIFLVDCRYCGAVRRNLRQIFQSLPPFIDILLLLLFFMVIFAILGFCLFSTNPADHYFNTLENSVVSLFVLLTTANFPDVMMPAYSHNRWSCMFFIVYLSIELYFIMNLLLAVVFDTFNGVEKVKFKSLLLHKRSAIEHAFQLLVSRQRPDGISLRQFDGLLRFYRPRMRSCDRFLTFKALNQSGTPMLRLEDFYSVYEVMGLRWKARRSGEHWFDDLPHTAFLIFKGINLAVKSKVFQYVMYIVVAVNGVWILVETNMLSSDFNWSRLVPWSYIVFLTSLGPLAYFSSGWNLFDFSVTVIAFLGLIALAFQMEPFYFVVVLRPLQLLRLFKIKQRFRNVLDTMFELFPRMARCCVCVSGGCDITDESLESPLLHDLLHRHYGCHDNNRRIHP
;
A
#
# COMPACT_ATOMS: atom_id res chain seq x y z
N MET A 1 -19.14 4.78 30.53
CA MET A 1 -19.28 6.26 30.55
C MET A 1 -17.96 6.80 31.05
N SER A 2 -17.32 7.69 30.26
CA SER A 2 -15.95 8.23 30.35
C SER A 2 -14.77 7.25 30.20
N ASP A 3 -14.37 7.02 28.94
CA ASP A 3 -12.96 7.05 28.49
C ASP A 3 -12.94 6.72 26.99
N GLY A 4 -12.92 7.76 26.15
CA GLY A 4 -12.98 7.62 24.70
C GLY A 4 -12.35 8.77 23.90
N ASP A 5 -11.62 9.69 24.55
CA ASP A 5 -11.21 10.97 23.92
C ASP A 5 -9.73 11.06 23.51
N ASP A 6 -9.07 9.92 23.32
CA ASP A 6 -7.61 9.88 23.16
C ASP A 6 -7.11 9.92 21.69
N ASP A 7 -7.99 10.01 20.69
CA ASP A 7 -7.61 9.93 19.27
C ASP A 7 -8.26 10.98 18.35
N VAL A 8 -8.81 12.07 18.90
CA VAL A 8 -9.12 13.28 18.11
C VAL A 8 -7.81 14.05 17.89
N PRO A 9 -7.42 14.44 16.66
CA PRO A 9 -6.31 15.35 16.48
C PRO A 9 -6.66 16.67 17.19
N LEU A 10 -5.85 17.06 18.17
CA LEU A 10 -5.95 18.25 19.03
C LEU A 10 -6.05 19.61 18.26
N ILE A 11 -6.17 19.57 16.93
CA ILE A 11 -6.40 20.71 16.04
C ILE A 11 -7.90 20.91 15.78
N LEU A 12 -8.75 19.88 15.91
CA LEU A 12 -10.19 20.01 15.70
C LEU A 12 -10.95 20.64 16.88
N THR A 13 -10.37 20.63 18.08
CA THR A 13 -10.98 21.27 19.26
C THR A 13 -10.82 22.78 19.27
N TRP A 14 -9.98 23.36 18.39
CA TRP A 14 -9.77 24.80 18.33
C TRP A 14 -10.85 25.54 17.53
N ASP A 15 -11.53 24.88 16.60
CA ASP A 15 -12.56 25.53 15.75
C ASP A 15 -13.93 25.66 16.45
N GLU A 16 -14.22 24.90 17.52
CA GLU A 16 -15.53 24.95 18.21
C GLU A 16 -15.51 25.76 19.53
N THR A 17 -14.34 26.14 20.04
CA THR A 17 -14.20 27.01 21.23
C THR A 17 -13.86 28.46 20.90
N GLY A 18 -13.84 28.83 19.62
CA GLY A 18 -13.41 30.15 19.14
C GLY A 18 -14.38 31.31 19.35
N ASP A 19 -15.64 31.06 19.75
CA ASP A 19 -16.70 32.09 19.75
C ASP A 19 -17.17 32.55 21.15
N LEU A 20 -16.47 32.20 22.24
CA LEU A 20 -16.96 32.54 23.60
C LEU A 20 -15.94 33.14 24.58
N LEU A 21 -14.74 33.56 24.16
CA LEU A 21 -13.80 34.25 25.06
C LEU A 21 -13.02 35.38 24.36
N GLU A 22 -13.73 36.36 23.81
CA GLU A 22 -13.23 37.74 23.74
C GLU A 22 -13.82 38.53 24.91
N GLU A 23 -13.08 38.64 26.01
CA GLU A 23 -12.93 39.87 26.80
C GLU A 23 -12.08 39.60 28.06
N ASN A 24 -11.09 40.48 28.25
CA ASN A 24 -10.29 40.73 29.46
C ASN A 24 -8.98 39.95 29.66
N GLY A 25 -7.86 40.70 29.56
CA GLY A 25 -6.66 40.40 30.34
C GLY A 25 -5.33 40.54 29.61
N VAL A 26 -4.86 41.77 29.43
CA VAL A 26 -3.45 42.07 29.15
C VAL A 26 -2.60 41.62 30.35
N GLY A 27 -1.56 40.81 30.12
CA GLY A 27 -0.64 40.37 31.17
C GLY A 27 0.64 39.71 30.63
N THR A 28 1.72 40.48 30.65
CA THR A 28 3.11 40.15 30.29
C THR A 28 3.79 39.23 31.34
N TYR A 29 4.94 38.65 30.97
CA TYR A 29 5.98 37.92 31.75
C TYR A 29 5.73 36.39 31.89
N ASP A 30 6.63 35.46 31.53
CA ASP A 30 8.08 35.44 31.69
C ASP A 30 8.86 34.93 30.46
N ALA A 31 9.77 35.77 29.97
CA ALA A 31 10.93 35.40 29.19
C ALA A 31 12.17 35.87 29.97
N LEU A 32 12.83 34.96 30.69
CA LEU A 32 14.12 35.22 31.32
C LEU A 32 14.86 33.91 31.59
N ASN A 33 15.78 33.56 30.70
CA ASN A 33 17.21 33.40 31.02
C ASN A 33 17.96 32.72 29.87
N ASN A 34 18.57 33.55 29.03
CA ASN A 34 19.94 33.37 28.52
C ASN A 34 20.32 34.64 27.73
N MET A 35 20.51 35.73 28.46
CA MET A 35 21.14 36.95 27.94
C MET A 35 22.61 36.92 28.37
N SER A 36 23.48 36.38 27.51
CA SER A 36 24.88 36.77 27.51
C SER A 36 25.05 37.83 26.42
N ASN A 37 25.30 39.08 26.83
CA ASN A 37 25.69 40.19 25.95
C ASN A 37 26.88 39.78 25.06
N PRO A 38 26.90 40.20 23.78
CA PRO A 38 28.14 40.43 23.08
C PRO A 38 28.28 41.92 22.76
N THR A 39 28.94 42.65 23.66
CA THR A 39 29.66 43.88 23.29
C THR A 39 31.05 43.48 22.78
N ALA A 40 31.14 43.14 21.49
CA ALA A 40 32.36 43.18 20.65
C ALA A 40 32.04 42.56 19.28
N PRO A 41 32.61 43.06 18.17
CA PRO A 41 32.55 42.35 16.90
C PRO A 41 33.50 41.15 16.96
N GLU A 42 33.06 40.04 17.57
CA GLU A 42 33.79 38.78 17.48
C GLU A 42 33.65 38.23 16.06
N SER A 43 34.78 38.27 15.35
CA SER A 43 35.06 37.53 14.12
C SER A 43 34.58 36.08 14.24
N THR A 44 33.39 35.82 13.72
CA THR A 44 32.82 34.47 13.72
C THR A 44 33.59 33.63 12.70
N CYS A 45 34.33 32.63 13.18
CA CYS A 45 34.97 31.64 12.32
C CYS A 45 33.98 31.09 11.27
N PRO A 46 34.27 31.15 9.96
CA PRO A 46 33.36 30.71 8.89
C PRO A 46 32.85 29.26 9.06
N ASN A 47 33.62 28.43 9.75
CA ASN A 47 33.34 27.02 9.98
C ASN A 47 32.16 26.78 10.95
N SER A 48 31.93 27.63 11.96
CA SER A 48 30.84 27.44 12.93
C SER A 48 29.47 27.75 12.32
N LEU A 49 29.38 28.82 11.53
CA LEU A 49 28.18 29.17 10.76
C LEU A 49 27.82 28.08 9.75
N ARG A 50 28.81 27.53 9.05
CA ARG A 50 28.58 26.43 8.10
C ARG A 50 28.06 25.17 8.78
N GLN A 51 28.60 24.80 9.93
CA GLN A 51 28.13 23.67 10.74
C GLN A 51 26.70 23.90 11.25
N SER A 52 26.37 25.12 11.68
CA SER A 52 25.01 25.48 12.10
C SER A 52 23.99 25.33 10.97
N TRP A 53 24.33 25.76 9.75
CA TRP A 53 23.44 25.59 8.60
C TRP A 53 23.31 24.13 8.17
N GLU A 54 24.37 23.33 8.24
CA GLU A 54 24.29 21.88 7.94
C GLU A 54 23.34 21.16 8.90
N MET A 55 23.37 21.52 10.19
CA MET A 55 22.42 21.01 11.18
C MET A 55 20.97 21.42 10.87
N ASN A 56 20.74 22.70 10.50
CA ASN A 56 19.41 23.17 10.13
C ASN A 56 18.86 22.45 8.87
N TYR A 57 19.71 22.19 7.87
CA TYR A 57 19.31 21.43 6.67
C TYR A 57 18.95 19.99 7.01
N GLN A 58 19.72 19.37 7.89
CA GLN A 58 19.45 18.02 8.35
C GLN A 58 18.16 17.95 9.16
N GLU A 59 17.93 18.92 10.05
CA GLU A 59 16.71 19.01 10.84
C GLU A 59 15.47 19.26 9.98
N ALA A 60 15.54 20.20 9.04
CA ALA A 60 14.46 20.47 8.09
C ALA A 60 14.15 19.24 7.20
N ALA A 61 15.17 18.48 6.80
CA ALA A 61 14.98 17.22 6.08
C ALA A 61 14.26 16.17 6.94
N ILE A 62 14.55 16.10 8.24
CA ILE A 62 13.87 15.21 9.18
C ILE A 62 12.39 15.61 9.32
N TYR A 63 12.06 16.89 9.47
CA TYR A 63 10.66 17.34 9.52
C TYR A 63 9.87 16.93 8.27
N LEU A 64 10.45 17.10 7.08
CA LEU A 64 9.81 16.64 5.83
C LEU A 64 9.63 15.12 5.79
N GLN A 65 10.61 14.36 6.28
CA GLN A 65 10.49 12.89 6.38
C GLN A 65 9.42 12.48 7.40
N GLU A 66 9.35 13.12 8.57
CA GLU A 66 8.32 12.87 9.57
C GLU A 66 6.92 13.23 9.05
N GLY A 67 6.81 14.34 8.30
CA GLY A 67 5.58 14.74 7.62
C GLY A 67 5.11 13.74 6.57
N GLU A 68 6.03 13.25 5.72
CA GLU A 68 5.76 12.21 4.72
C GLU A 68 5.34 10.88 5.38
N ASN A 69 5.96 10.54 6.51
CA ASN A 69 5.71 9.29 7.22
C ASN A 69 4.52 9.33 8.19
N ASN A 70 3.92 10.50 8.39
CA ASN A 70 2.89 10.73 9.40
C ASN A 70 3.35 10.33 10.82
N ASP A 71 4.60 10.65 11.14
CA ASP A 71 5.18 10.47 12.48
C ASP A 71 4.96 11.75 13.31
N LYS A 72 4.63 11.59 14.59
CA LYS A 72 4.24 12.72 15.45
C LYS A 72 5.47 13.57 15.85
N PHE A 73 5.41 14.89 15.68
CA PHE A 73 6.55 15.80 15.93
C PHE A 73 7.07 15.85 17.38
N TYR A 74 6.34 15.31 18.37
CA TYR A 74 6.87 15.25 19.74
C TYR A 74 8.09 14.32 19.89
N THR A 75 8.30 13.40 18.94
CA THR A 75 9.48 12.51 18.93
C THR A 75 10.70 13.10 18.22
N HIS A 76 10.60 14.34 17.76
CA HIS A 76 11.65 14.99 16.97
C HIS A 76 12.96 15.16 17.77
N PRO A 77 14.12 14.77 17.21
CA PRO A 77 15.40 14.83 17.92
C PRO A 77 15.92 16.27 18.08
N ARG A 78 15.73 16.87 19.26
CA ARG A 78 16.24 18.22 19.59
C ARG A 78 17.71 18.27 20.01
N ASN A 79 18.25 17.16 20.52
CA ASN A 79 19.61 17.09 21.07
C ASN A 79 20.57 16.37 20.10
N PRO A 80 21.88 16.70 20.05
CA PRO A 80 22.84 16.04 19.16
C PRO A 80 22.99 14.54 19.46
N ARG A 81 22.85 14.14 20.74
CA ARG A 81 22.82 12.72 21.16
C ARG A 81 21.55 12.00 20.71
N ALA A 82 20.42 12.70 20.67
CA ALA A 82 19.16 12.15 20.17
C ALA A 82 19.18 12.05 18.64
N LEU A 83 19.81 13.01 17.97
CA LEU A 83 20.02 13.01 16.52
C LEU A 83 20.91 11.85 16.08
N SER A 84 22.03 11.59 16.76
CA SER A 84 22.89 10.45 16.41
C SER A 84 22.19 9.11 16.64
N ALA A 85 21.39 8.99 17.70
CA ALA A 85 20.53 7.82 17.93
C ALA A 85 19.43 7.69 16.87
N TYR A 86 18.80 8.80 16.48
CA TYR A 86 17.80 8.86 15.41
C TYR A 86 18.40 8.36 14.10
N LEU A 87 19.54 8.91 13.67
CA LEU A 87 20.22 8.51 12.44
C LEU A 87 20.64 7.04 12.46
N PHE A 88 21.09 6.54 13.61
CA PHE A 88 21.43 5.12 13.75
C PHE A 88 20.22 4.21 13.52
N VAL A 89 19.08 4.53 14.15
CA VAL A 89 17.81 3.79 14.01
C VAL A 89 17.22 3.95 12.62
N HIS A 90 17.39 5.10 11.98
CA HIS A 90 16.84 5.41 10.65
C HIS A 90 17.75 4.99 9.49
N ASN A 91 18.73 4.12 9.76
CA ASN A 91 19.56 3.53 8.72
C ASN A 91 18.84 2.37 8.02
N HIS A 92 19.06 2.26 6.71
CA HIS A 92 18.52 1.16 5.89
C HIS A 92 18.95 -0.24 6.40
N LEU A 93 20.15 -0.36 6.97
CA LEU A 93 20.61 -1.62 7.57
C LEU A 93 19.79 -2.00 8.81
N PHE A 94 19.40 -1.01 9.62
CA PHE A 94 18.57 -1.23 10.80
C PHE A 94 17.16 -1.68 10.37
N TYR A 95 16.57 -1.02 9.37
CA TYR A 95 15.28 -1.45 8.81
C TYR A 95 15.31 -2.84 8.18
N LEU A 96 16.41 -3.19 7.49
CA LEU A 96 16.58 -4.51 6.90
C LEU A 96 16.70 -5.59 8.01
N MET A 97 17.43 -5.30 9.08
CA MET A 97 17.52 -6.17 10.24
C MET A 97 16.14 -6.38 10.90
N GLU A 98 15.34 -5.31 11.12
CA GLU A 98 13.98 -5.45 11.66
C GLU A 98 13.12 -6.37 10.79
N LEU A 99 13.16 -6.17 9.47
CA LEU A 99 12.38 -6.94 8.52
C LEU A 99 12.81 -8.42 8.49
N LEU A 100 14.12 -8.68 8.44
CA LEU A 100 14.65 -10.05 8.42
C LEU A 100 14.30 -10.80 9.71
N THR A 101 14.42 -10.15 10.87
CA THR A 101 14.03 -10.74 12.16
C THR A 101 12.52 -11.05 12.21
N GLY A 102 11.68 -10.12 11.76
CA GLY A 102 10.23 -10.32 11.68
C GLY A 102 9.83 -11.45 10.72
N MET A 103 10.44 -11.50 9.55
CA MET A 103 10.23 -12.58 8.57
C MET A 103 10.72 -13.93 9.08
N LEU A 104 11.86 -13.97 9.76
CA LEU A 104 12.40 -15.18 10.38
C LEU A 104 11.43 -15.74 11.44
N LEU A 105 10.89 -14.90 12.33
CA LEU A 105 9.92 -15.32 13.36
C LEU A 105 8.62 -15.89 12.75
N MET A 106 8.18 -15.33 11.62
CA MET A 106 7.02 -15.83 10.87
C MET A 106 7.32 -17.17 10.18
N LEU A 107 8.46 -17.28 9.50
CA LEU A 107 8.87 -18.50 8.80
C LEU A 107 9.16 -19.66 9.77
N LEU A 108 9.60 -19.37 11.00
CA LEU A 108 9.86 -20.40 12.01
C LEU A 108 8.60 -21.21 12.35
N SER A 109 7.41 -20.59 12.25
CA SER A 109 6.13 -21.27 12.45
C SER A 109 5.89 -22.42 11.47
N LEU A 110 6.59 -22.47 10.32
CA LEU A 110 6.49 -23.55 9.33
C LEU A 110 7.27 -24.81 9.77
N SER A 111 8.31 -24.62 10.58
CA SER A 111 9.19 -25.66 11.10
C SER A 111 8.79 -26.19 12.48
N GLU A 112 7.97 -25.43 13.20
CA GLU A 112 7.44 -25.76 14.52
C GLU A 112 6.19 -26.66 14.42
N ALA A 113 5.92 -27.48 15.43
CA ALA A 113 4.73 -28.33 15.43
C ALA A 113 3.42 -27.50 15.40
N PRO A 114 2.44 -27.81 14.52
CA PRO A 114 2.44 -28.83 13.46
C PRO A 114 3.27 -28.41 12.23
N ALA A 115 4.41 -29.07 12.03
CA ALA A 115 5.39 -28.69 11.01
C ALA A 115 5.06 -29.31 9.65
N VAL A 116 5.41 -28.61 8.57
CA VAL A 116 5.39 -29.20 7.23
C VAL A 116 6.49 -30.29 7.18
N PRO A 117 6.19 -31.54 6.77
CA PRO A 117 7.12 -32.67 6.90
C PRO A 117 8.57 -32.45 6.43
N PRO A 118 8.87 -31.78 5.29
CA PRO A 118 10.25 -31.56 4.84
C PRO A 118 11.00 -30.46 5.62
N LEU A 119 10.32 -29.64 6.41
CA LEU A 119 10.88 -28.48 7.11
C LEU A 119 10.90 -28.65 8.63
N ARG A 120 10.61 -29.86 9.11
CA ARG A 120 10.55 -30.16 10.55
C ARG A 120 11.94 -30.06 11.17
N LEU A 121 12.06 -29.16 12.14
CA LEU A 121 13.28 -28.98 12.94
C LEU A 121 13.10 -29.58 14.34
N ASP A 122 14.20 -30.05 14.92
CA ASP A 122 14.22 -30.50 16.31
C ASP A 122 13.87 -29.37 17.29
N VAL A 123 13.39 -29.75 18.48
CA VAL A 123 12.86 -28.82 19.49
C VAL A 123 13.88 -27.78 19.92
N TYR A 124 15.11 -28.21 20.18
CA TYR A 124 16.19 -27.30 20.58
C TYR A 124 16.60 -26.36 19.44
N VAL A 125 16.59 -26.80 18.18
CA VAL A 125 16.99 -25.97 17.03
C VAL A 125 16.01 -24.82 16.84
N HIS A 126 14.70 -25.09 16.77
CA HIS A 126 13.75 -24.01 16.57
C HIS A 126 13.64 -23.11 17.81
N ALA A 127 13.74 -23.66 19.04
CA ALA A 127 13.72 -22.85 20.26
C ALA A 127 14.93 -21.91 20.38
N THR A 128 16.12 -22.34 19.97
CA THR A 128 17.32 -21.47 19.97
C THR A 128 17.27 -20.40 18.89
N LEU A 129 16.74 -20.71 17.71
CA LEU A 129 16.48 -19.72 16.65
C LEU A 129 15.43 -18.69 17.08
N GLU A 130 14.36 -19.13 17.76
CA GLU A 130 13.35 -18.24 18.35
C GLU A 130 13.99 -17.30 19.37
N LEU A 131 14.78 -17.84 20.30
CA LEU A 131 15.47 -17.03 21.32
C LEU A 131 16.42 -16.00 20.69
N LEU A 132 17.20 -16.39 19.67
CA LEU A 132 18.09 -15.50 18.94
C LEU A 132 17.31 -14.34 18.30
N ALA A 133 16.19 -14.65 17.63
CA ALA A 133 15.35 -13.63 17.01
C ALA A 133 14.71 -12.69 18.04
N LEU A 134 14.24 -13.21 19.19
CA LEU A 134 13.69 -12.38 20.27
C LEU A 134 14.75 -11.47 20.90
N VAL A 135 16.00 -11.92 21.03
CA VAL A 135 17.14 -11.08 21.47
C VAL A 135 17.39 -9.94 20.48
N MET A 136 17.30 -10.20 19.18
CA MET A 136 17.41 -9.14 18.16
C MET A 136 16.27 -8.12 18.28
N VAL A 137 15.03 -8.56 18.52
CA VAL A 137 13.90 -7.65 18.80
C VAL A 137 14.11 -6.84 20.08
N ALA A 138 14.67 -7.45 21.13
CA ALA A 138 15.02 -6.75 22.36
C ALA A 138 16.06 -5.64 22.11
N PHE A 139 17.08 -5.93 21.30
CA PHE A 139 18.08 -4.95 20.88
C PHE A 139 17.45 -3.76 20.12
N GLU A 140 16.49 -4.02 19.22
CA GLU A 140 15.75 -2.95 18.53
C GLU A 140 15.02 -2.02 19.51
N LEU A 141 14.29 -2.60 20.49
CA LEU A 141 13.54 -1.84 21.49
C LEU A 141 14.48 -1.02 22.38
N CYS A 142 15.64 -1.57 22.76
CA CYS A 142 16.66 -0.84 23.51
C CYS A 142 17.19 0.38 22.73
N MET A 143 17.42 0.25 21.42
CA MET A 143 17.84 1.38 20.57
C MET A 143 16.72 2.43 20.43
N LYS A 144 15.46 2.01 20.29
CA LYS A 144 14.31 2.92 20.28
C LYS A 144 14.14 3.65 21.61
N LEU A 145 14.35 2.97 22.74
CA LEU A 145 14.33 3.58 24.08
C LEU A 145 15.42 4.66 24.22
N ARG A 146 16.63 4.42 23.69
CA ARG A 146 17.72 5.39 23.69
C ARG A 146 17.41 6.65 22.87
N TRP A 147 16.69 6.51 21.77
CA TRP A 147 16.26 7.63 20.93
C TRP A 147 15.08 8.42 21.54
N LEU A 148 13.99 7.72 21.89
CA LEU A 148 12.72 8.35 22.33
C LEU A 148 12.75 8.88 23.77
N GLY A 149 13.63 8.31 24.61
CA GLY A 149 13.64 8.56 26.05
C GLY A 149 12.59 7.74 26.81
N PHE A 150 12.81 7.54 28.12
CA PHE A 150 12.04 6.61 28.94
C PHE A 150 10.56 6.97 29.08
N HIS A 151 10.25 8.25 29.37
CA HIS A 151 8.86 8.70 29.57
C HIS A 151 8.03 8.58 28.28
N THR A 152 8.57 9.05 27.15
CA THR A 152 7.91 8.95 25.84
C THR A 152 7.74 7.49 25.39
N PHE A 153 8.74 6.64 25.69
CA PHE A 153 8.70 5.22 25.35
C PHE A 153 7.55 4.48 26.06
N ILE A 154 7.35 4.73 27.36
CA ILE A 154 6.28 4.11 28.15
C ILE A 154 4.90 4.64 27.75
N ARG A 155 4.79 5.93 27.45
CA ARG A 155 3.50 6.53 27.04
C ARG A 155 3.04 6.05 25.66
N HIS A 156 3.96 5.59 24.82
CA HIS A 156 3.65 5.15 23.47
C HIS A 156 3.06 3.72 23.45
N LYS A 157 1.72 3.64 23.34
CA LYS A 157 0.91 2.40 23.41
C LYS A 157 1.48 1.25 22.54
N ARG A 158 1.94 1.53 21.32
CA ARG A 158 2.44 0.51 20.37
C ARG A 158 3.74 -0.16 20.83
N THR A 159 4.71 0.62 21.31
CA THR A 159 5.99 0.07 21.80
C THR A 159 5.80 -0.71 23.08
N MET A 160 4.85 -0.30 23.92
CA MET A 160 4.47 -1.04 25.12
C MET A 160 3.85 -2.40 24.79
N VAL A 161 2.89 -2.48 23.85
CA VAL A 161 2.34 -3.77 23.42
C VAL A 161 3.44 -4.66 22.83
N LYS A 162 4.35 -4.13 21.99
CA LYS A 162 5.51 -4.89 21.45
C LYS A 162 6.41 -5.41 22.59
N MET A 163 6.65 -4.63 23.64
CA MET A 163 7.45 -5.03 24.79
C MET A 163 6.75 -6.12 25.61
N SER A 164 5.45 -6.01 25.88
CA SER A 164 4.69 -7.03 26.59
C SER A 164 4.66 -8.36 25.84
N VAL A 165 4.43 -8.33 24.52
CA VAL A 165 4.46 -9.53 23.68
C VAL A 165 5.85 -10.17 23.65
N LEU A 166 6.91 -9.36 23.54
CA LEU A 166 8.29 -9.83 23.62
C LEU A 166 8.56 -10.56 24.95
N LEU A 167 8.14 -9.99 26.07
CA LEU A 167 8.35 -10.60 27.40
C LEU A 167 7.65 -11.96 27.51
N ILE A 168 6.40 -12.05 27.08
CA ILE A 168 5.61 -13.30 27.10
C ILE A 168 6.29 -14.37 26.22
N GLN A 169 6.66 -14.02 24.98
CA GLN A 169 7.29 -14.96 24.06
C GLN A 169 8.69 -15.39 24.53
N PHE A 170 9.46 -14.49 25.16
CA PHE A 170 10.78 -14.80 25.68
C PHE A 170 10.71 -15.82 26.83
N VAL A 171 9.77 -15.64 27.76
CA VAL A 171 9.53 -16.60 28.85
C VAL A 171 9.11 -17.97 28.28
N GLU A 172 8.19 -17.99 27.32
CA GLU A 172 7.72 -19.24 26.72
C GLU A 172 8.81 -19.97 25.94
N ALA A 173 9.64 -19.26 25.18
CA ALA A 173 10.79 -19.82 24.47
C ALA A 173 11.77 -20.52 25.44
N ILE A 174 12.04 -19.90 26.60
CA ILE A 174 12.87 -20.52 27.66
C ILE A 174 12.18 -21.76 28.23
N VAL A 175 10.87 -21.70 28.51
CA VAL A 175 10.10 -22.85 29.03
C VAL A 175 10.15 -24.03 28.07
N VAL A 176 10.02 -23.79 26.76
CA VAL A 176 10.13 -24.84 25.74
C VAL A 176 11.53 -25.42 25.68
N LEU A 177 12.55 -24.56 25.74
CA LEU A 177 13.96 -24.99 25.71
C LEU A 177 14.31 -25.86 26.93
N VAL A 178 13.75 -25.57 28.11
CA VAL A 178 13.98 -26.36 29.32
C VAL A 178 13.18 -27.67 29.29
N ARG A 179 11.90 -27.63 28.88
CA ARG A 179 11.01 -28.80 28.91
C ARG A 179 11.25 -29.78 27.76
N GLN A 180 11.94 -29.38 26.70
CA GLN A 180 12.18 -30.16 25.46
C GLN A 180 10.91 -30.73 24.82
N THR A 181 9.74 -30.18 25.18
CA THR A 181 8.43 -30.61 24.71
C THR A 181 7.61 -29.38 24.34
N SER A 182 6.97 -29.43 23.17
CA SER A 182 6.09 -28.34 22.73
C SER A 182 4.72 -28.52 23.35
N HIS A 183 4.31 -27.55 24.18
CA HIS A 183 2.92 -27.40 24.59
C HIS A 183 2.15 -26.57 23.54
N LEU A 184 0.84 -26.38 23.71
CA LEU A 184 0.04 -25.54 22.82
C LEU A 184 0.46 -24.07 22.99
N ARG A 185 1.20 -23.54 22.00
CA ARG A 185 1.76 -22.20 22.01
C ARG A 185 0.85 -21.21 21.29
N VAL A 186 -0.20 -20.73 21.98
CA VAL A 186 -1.16 -19.76 21.41
C VAL A 186 -0.53 -18.39 21.17
N THR A 187 0.49 -18.03 21.96
CA THR A 187 1.22 -16.75 21.87
C THR A 187 1.92 -16.53 20.52
N ARG A 188 2.17 -17.60 19.75
CA ARG A 188 2.69 -17.53 18.38
C ARG A 188 1.82 -16.66 17.47
N ALA A 189 0.51 -16.63 17.71
CA ALA A 189 -0.43 -15.78 16.97
C ALA A 189 -0.15 -14.28 17.14
N LEU A 190 0.65 -13.89 18.14
CA LEU A 190 1.06 -12.50 18.38
C LEU A 190 2.32 -12.10 17.60
N ARG A 191 3.11 -13.04 17.05
CA ARG A 191 4.34 -12.76 16.27
C ARG A 191 4.15 -11.79 15.09
N PRO A 192 3.01 -11.79 14.36
CA PRO A 192 2.79 -10.81 13.29
C PRO A 192 2.96 -9.34 13.73
N ILE A 193 2.81 -9.04 15.03
CA ILE A 193 3.06 -7.69 15.55
C ILE A 193 4.48 -7.20 15.27
N PHE A 194 5.48 -8.08 15.29
CA PHE A 194 6.87 -7.72 15.06
C PHE A 194 7.09 -7.32 13.60
N LEU A 195 6.45 -8.02 12.67
CA LEU A 195 6.49 -7.70 11.24
C LEU A 195 5.68 -6.43 10.90
N VAL A 196 4.50 -6.25 11.51
CA VAL A 196 3.65 -5.07 11.30
C VAL A 196 4.30 -3.80 11.87
N ASP A 197 5.09 -3.89 12.94
CA ASP A 197 5.79 -2.72 13.51
C ASP A 197 7.05 -2.30 12.71
N CYS A 198 7.55 -3.12 11.78
CA CYS A 198 8.69 -2.80 10.92
C CYS A 198 8.42 -1.54 10.07
N ARG A 199 9.48 -0.75 9.82
CA ARG A 199 9.38 0.47 9.01
C ARG A 199 8.89 0.22 7.57
N TYR A 200 9.39 -0.82 6.90
CA TYR A 200 8.97 -1.20 5.53
C TYR A 200 7.49 -1.60 5.47
N CYS A 201 6.98 -2.21 6.54
CA CYS A 201 5.56 -2.57 6.68
C CYS A 201 4.69 -1.42 7.21
N GLY A 202 5.20 -0.18 7.18
CA GLY A 202 4.47 1.00 7.65
C GLY A 202 3.12 1.19 6.95
N ALA A 203 3.02 0.88 5.66
CA ALA A 203 1.77 0.92 4.91
C ALA A 203 0.75 -0.13 5.41
N VAL A 204 1.19 -1.37 5.64
CA VAL A 204 0.37 -2.46 6.20
C VAL A 204 -0.18 -2.05 7.56
N ARG A 205 0.69 -1.50 8.42
CA ARG A 205 0.30 -0.97 9.74
C ARG A 205 -0.72 0.15 9.66
N ARG A 206 -0.52 1.10 8.74
CA ARG A 206 -1.47 2.21 8.52
C ARG A 206 -2.82 1.63 8.12
N ASN A 207 -2.86 0.74 7.13
CA ASN A 207 -4.06 0.07 6.63
C ASN A 207 -4.82 -0.70 7.72
N LEU A 208 -4.13 -1.55 8.48
CA LEU A 208 -4.73 -2.30 9.61
C LEU A 208 -5.36 -1.36 10.65
N ARG A 209 -4.66 -0.28 11.01
CA ARG A 209 -5.22 0.75 11.90
C ARG A 209 -6.49 1.37 11.31
N GLN A 210 -6.53 1.64 10.01
CA GLN A 210 -7.73 2.23 9.39
C GLN A 210 -8.91 1.26 9.47
N ILE A 211 -8.69 -0.03 9.18
CA ILE A 211 -9.73 -1.07 9.27
C ILE A 211 -10.32 -1.12 10.69
N PHE A 212 -9.48 -1.15 11.72
CA PHE A 212 -9.97 -1.16 13.10
C PHE A 212 -10.65 0.15 13.51
N GLN A 213 -10.20 1.30 13.01
CA GLN A 213 -10.82 2.61 13.27
C GLN A 213 -12.17 2.77 12.56
N SER A 214 -12.37 2.11 11.41
CA SER A 214 -13.66 2.11 10.70
C SER A 214 -14.64 1.05 11.18
N LEU A 215 -14.23 0.16 12.09
CA LEU A 215 -15.05 -0.94 12.59
C LEU A 215 -16.15 -0.52 13.60
N PRO A 216 -16.01 0.52 14.45
CA PRO A 216 -17.05 0.87 15.43
C PRO A 216 -18.44 1.15 14.83
N PRO A 217 -18.60 1.96 13.76
CA PRO A 217 -19.91 2.18 13.14
C PRO A 217 -20.58 0.91 12.60
N PHE A 218 -19.78 -0.10 12.24
CA PHE A 218 -20.28 -1.39 11.77
C PHE A 218 -20.90 -2.22 12.92
N ILE A 219 -20.42 -2.09 14.15
CA ILE A 219 -20.90 -2.90 15.29
C ILE A 219 -22.39 -2.62 15.58
N ASP A 220 -22.82 -1.36 15.53
CA ASP A 220 -24.19 -0.96 15.87
C ASP A 220 -25.23 -1.60 14.93
N ILE A 221 -24.91 -1.66 13.63
CA ILE A 221 -25.80 -2.20 12.60
C ILE A 221 -25.68 -3.73 12.54
N LEU A 222 -24.48 -4.27 12.76
CA LEU A 222 -24.31 -5.71 12.96
C LEU A 222 -25.18 -6.20 14.12
N LEU A 223 -25.27 -5.44 15.22
CA LEU A 223 -26.12 -5.78 16.35
C LEU A 223 -27.60 -5.82 15.95
N LEU A 224 -28.06 -4.87 15.11
CA LEU A 224 -29.42 -4.88 14.56
C LEU A 224 -29.70 -6.14 13.72
N LEU A 225 -28.76 -6.52 12.84
CA LEU A 225 -28.84 -7.74 12.04
C LEU A 225 -28.91 -8.98 12.95
N LEU A 226 -27.98 -9.13 13.88
CA LEU A 226 -27.96 -10.25 14.83
C LEU A 226 -29.25 -10.31 15.67
N PHE A 227 -29.84 -9.17 16.01
CA PHE A 227 -31.10 -9.10 16.74
C PHE A 227 -32.28 -9.68 15.94
N PHE A 228 -32.44 -9.29 14.66
CA PHE A 228 -33.49 -9.86 13.81
C PHE A 228 -33.27 -11.35 13.52
N MET A 229 -32.02 -11.77 13.29
CA MET A 229 -31.68 -13.18 13.15
C MET A 229 -32.12 -14.01 14.37
N VAL A 230 -31.86 -13.53 15.59
CA VAL A 230 -32.27 -14.24 16.82
C VAL A 230 -33.79 -14.35 16.92
N ILE A 231 -34.55 -13.29 16.56
CA ILE A 231 -36.02 -13.35 16.53
C ILE A 231 -36.50 -14.44 15.56
N PHE A 232 -35.97 -14.48 14.34
CA PHE A 232 -36.32 -15.51 13.35
C PHE A 232 -35.84 -16.90 13.78
N ALA A 233 -34.73 -17.02 14.50
CA ALA A 233 -34.24 -18.30 15.01
C ALA A 233 -35.18 -18.87 16.08
N ILE A 234 -35.67 -18.02 16.99
CA ILE A 234 -36.68 -18.42 17.98
C ILE A 234 -37.99 -18.82 17.27
N LEU A 235 -38.44 -18.02 16.29
CA LEU A 235 -39.64 -18.32 15.52
C LEU A 235 -39.51 -19.64 14.74
N GLY A 236 -38.39 -19.85 14.05
CA GLY A 236 -38.09 -21.06 13.30
C GLY A 236 -38.01 -22.30 14.19
N PHE A 237 -37.37 -22.18 15.36
CA PHE A 237 -37.37 -23.23 16.38
C PHE A 237 -38.80 -23.58 16.83
N CYS A 238 -39.62 -22.59 17.17
CA CYS A 238 -41.01 -22.83 17.57
C CYS A 238 -41.86 -23.43 16.44
N LEU A 239 -41.60 -23.10 15.18
CA LEU A 239 -42.40 -23.56 14.03
C LEU A 239 -42.02 -24.97 13.57
N PHE A 240 -40.72 -25.30 13.57
CA PHE A 240 -40.20 -26.49 12.88
C PHE A 240 -39.61 -27.56 13.80
N SER A 241 -39.38 -27.28 15.10
CA SER A 241 -38.83 -28.27 16.05
C SER A 241 -39.68 -29.53 16.25
N THR A 242 -40.96 -29.48 15.86
CA THR A 242 -41.86 -30.64 15.96
C THR A 242 -41.61 -31.69 14.89
N ASN A 243 -40.90 -31.36 13.80
CA ASN A 243 -40.63 -32.28 12.71
C ASN A 243 -39.34 -33.07 12.97
N PRO A 244 -39.41 -34.39 13.25
CA PRO A 244 -38.22 -35.19 13.53
C PRO A 244 -37.28 -35.35 12.33
N ALA A 245 -37.76 -35.08 11.11
CA ALA A 245 -36.94 -35.10 9.89
C ALA A 245 -36.12 -33.81 9.68
N ASP A 246 -36.38 -32.76 10.46
CA ASP A 246 -35.70 -31.47 10.33
C ASP A 246 -34.56 -31.35 11.34
N HIS A 247 -33.33 -31.61 10.89
CA HIS A 247 -32.16 -31.50 11.77
C HIS A 247 -31.72 -30.05 12.03
N TYR A 248 -32.22 -29.08 11.25
CA TYR A 248 -31.79 -27.69 11.28
C TYR A 248 -32.42 -26.91 12.45
N PHE A 249 -33.68 -27.20 12.78
CA PHE A 249 -34.45 -26.48 13.81
C PHE A 249 -34.72 -27.30 15.08
N ASN A 250 -33.94 -28.35 15.34
CA ASN A 250 -34.10 -29.23 16.50
C ASN A 250 -33.77 -28.58 17.85
N THR A 251 -32.83 -27.64 17.88
CA THR A 251 -32.44 -26.88 19.08
C THR A 251 -32.33 -25.40 18.73
N LEU A 252 -32.39 -24.53 19.74
CA LEU A 252 -32.24 -23.09 19.54
C LEU A 252 -30.86 -22.76 18.94
N GLU A 253 -29.79 -23.41 19.41
CA GLU A 253 -28.43 -23.25 18.88
C GLU A 253 -28.35 -23.62 17.39
N ASN A 254 -28.88 -24.79 17.03
CA ASN A 254 -28.90 -25.25 15.63
C ASN A 254 -29.72 -24.31 14.75
N SER A 255 -30.81 -23.76 15.27
CA SER A 255 -31.66 -22.80 14.55
C SER A 255 -30.91 -21.49 14.26
N VAL A 256 -30.19 -20.95 15.27
CA VAL A 256 -29.35 -19.75 15.10
C VAL A 256 -28.24 -20.01 14.08
N VAL A 257 -27.52 -21.13 14.17
CA VAL A 257 -26.46 -21.48 13.22
C VAL A 257 -27.02 -21.68 11.81
N SER A 258 -28.15 -22.39 11.67
CA SER A 258 -28.77 -22.66 10.38
C SER A 258 -29.24 -21.39 9.68
N LEU A 259 -29.80 -20.43 10.43
CA LEU A 259 -30.17 -19.12 9.89
C LEU A 259 -28.95 -18.24 9.62
N PHE A 260 -27.90 -18.28 10.45
CA PHE A 260 -26.65 -17.58 10.16
C PHE A 260 -26.01 -18.08 8.84
N VAL A 261 -26.03 -19.39 8.58
CA VAL A 261 -25.57 -19.94 7.29
C VAL A 261 -26.52 -19.56 6.15
N LEU A 262 -27.84 -19.54 6.40
CA LEU A 262 -28.85 -19.12 5.41
C LEU A 262 -28.73 -17.64 5.03
N LEU A 263 -28.32 -16.77 5.96
CA LEU A 263 -28.00 -15.37 5.67
C LEU A 263 -26.95 -15.24 4.56
N THR A 264 -25.97 -16.16 4.52
CA THR A 264 -24.97 -16.24 3.44
C THR A 264 -25.44 -17.03 2.22
N THR A 265 -26.66 -17.56 2.23
CA THR A 265 -27.27 -18.41 1.18
C THR A 265 -26.52 -19.72 0.89
N ALA A 266 -25.62 -20.14 1.79
CA ALA A 266 -24.75 -21.31 1.56
C ALA A 266 -25.48 -22.66 1.68
N ASN A 267 -26.58 -22.72 2.44
CA ASN A 267 -27.37 -23.92 2.69
C ASN A 267 -28.80 -23.84 2.11
N PHE A 268 -29.07 -22.92 1.18
CA PHE A 268 -30.34 -22.85 0.46
C PHE A 268 -30.21 -23.62 -0.87
N PRO A 269 -31.13 -24.55 -1.21
CA PRO A 269 -32.46 -24.77 -0.62
C PRO A 269 -32.50 -25.77 0.55
N ASP A 270 -31.40 -26.45 0.87
CA ASP A 270 -31.36 -27.61 1.78
C ASP A 270 -32.02 -27.38 3.15
N VAL A 271 -31.77 -26.23 3.79
CA VAL A 271 -32.35 -25.85 5.10
C VAL A 271 -33.88 -25.74 5.07
N MET A 272 -34.47 -25.46 3.92
CA MET A 272 -35.92 -25.31 3.76
C MET A 272 -36.61 -26.63 3.41
N MET A 273 -35.90 -27.57 2.77
CA MET A 273 -36.50 -28.77 2.17
C MET A 273 -37.30 -29.65 3.15
N PRO A 274 -36.82 -29.95 4.38
CA PRO A 274 -37.59 -30.74 5.33
C PRO A 274 -38.93 -30.09 5.70
N ALA A 275 -38.92 -28.81 6.04
CA ALA A 275 -40.11 -28.03 6.38
C ALA A 275 -41.07 -27.86 5.19
N TYR A 276 -40.53 -27.70 3.97
CA TYR A 276 -41.31 -27.55 2.74
C TYR A 276 -42.00 -28.85 2.30
N SER A 277 -41.31 -29.99 2.47
CA SER A 277 -41.86 -31.30 2.15
C SER A 277 -43.06 -31.66 3.02
N HIS A 278 -43.06 -31.21 4.27
CA HIS A 278 -44.15 -31.39 5.21
C HIS A 278 -45.32 -30.44 4.91
N ASN A 279 -45.05 -29.14 4.73
CA ASN A 279 -46.05 -28.16 4.34
C ASN A 279 -45.46 -27.14 3.35
N ARG A 280 -46.07 -27.02 2.17
CA ARG A 280 -45.64 -26.08 1.13
C ARG A 280 -45.66 -24.62 1.59
N TRP A 281 -46.54 -24.27 2.53
CA TRP A 281 -46.62 -22.92 3.11
C TRP A 281 -45.42 -22.54 3.98
N SER A 282 -44.64 -23.52 4.46
CA SER A 282 -43.39 -23.26 5.20
C SER A 282 -42.38 -22.43 4.39
N CYS A 283 -42.48 -22.45 3.05
CA CYS A 283 -41.67 -21.61 2.17
C CYS A 283 -41.80 -20.11 2.50
N MET A 284 -42.97 -19.67 3.00
CA MET A 284 -43.19 -18.26 3.34
C MET A 284 -42.25 -17.77 4.44
N PHE A 285 -41.93 -18.62 5.42
CA PHE A 285 -40.96 -18.27 6.47
C PHE A 285 -39.59 -17.91 5.87
N PHE A 286 -39.07 -18.77 4.99
CA PHE A 286 -37.76 -18.57 4.36
C PHE A 286 -37.75 -17.43 3.35
N ILE A 287 -38.84 -17.23 2.58
CA ILE A 287 -38.98 -16.09 1.66
C ILE A 287 -38.97 -14.77 2.43
N VAL A 288 -39.76 -14.68 3.52
CA VAL A 288 -39.82 -13.48 4.36
C VAL A 288 -38.47 -13.22 5.02
N TYR A 289 -37.83 -14.27 5.56
CA TYR A 289 -36.49 -14.18 6.14
C TYR A 289 -35.47 -13.63 5.13
N LEU A 290 -35.36 -14.21 3.93
CA LEU A 290 -34.41 -13.74 2.90
C LEU A 290 -34.76 -12.32 2.39
N SER A 291 -36.04 -11.98 2.30
CA SER A 291 -36.47 -10.64 1.88
C SER A 291 -36.04 -9.57 2.89
N ILE A 292 -36.27 -9.82 4.16
CA ILE A 292 -35.96 -8.88 5.24
C ILE A 292 -34.45 -8.89 5.55
N GLU A 293 -33.87 -10.06 5.81
CA GLU A 293 -32.51 -10.15 6.34
C GLU A 293 -31.45 -9.92 5.25
N LEU A 294 -31.56 -10.63 4.11
CA LEU A 294 -30.56 -10.56 3.04
C LEU A 294 -30.79 -9.35 2.12
N TYR A 295 -31.98 -9.16 1.57
CA TYR A 295 -32.16 -8.10 0.58
C TYR A 295 -32.36 -6.72 1.19
N PHE A 296 -33.01 -6.61 2.36
CA PHE A 296 -33.24 -5.34 3.01
C PHE A 296 -32.10 -4.99 3.99
N ILE A 297 -31.91 -5.78 5.06
CA ILE A 297 -30.95 -5.43 6.13
C ILE A 297 -29.50 -5.49 5.64
N MET A 298 -29.05 -6.54 4.94
CA MET A 298 -27.64 -6.62 4.50
C MET A 298 -27.27 -5.54 3.47
N ASN A 299 -28.17 -5.19 2.54
CA ASN A 299 -27.92 -4.11 1.58
C ASN A 299 -27.96 -2.73 2.26
N LEU A 300 -28.86 -2.52 3.23
CA LEU A 300 -28.87 -1.31 4.05
C LEU A 300 -27.57 -1.19 4.88
N LEU A 301 -27.13 -2.30 5.49
CA LEU A 301 -25.85 -2.39 6.20
C LEU A 301 -24.70 -1.97 5.30
N LEU A 302 -24.61 -2.54 4.09
CA LEU A 302 -23.56 -2.19 3.13
C LEU A 302 -23.56 -0.69 2.80
N ALA A 303 -24.74 -0.10 2.59
CA ALA A 303 -24.88 1.33 2.30
C ALA A 303 -24.42 2.21 3.46
N VAL A 304 -24.88 1.95 4.68
CA VAL A 304 -24.51 2.76 5.85
C VAL A 304 -23.02 2.57 6.21
N VAL A 305 -22.48 1.36 6.08
CA VAL A 305 -21.05 1.10 6.26
C VAL A 305 -20.22 1.87 5.24
N PHE A 306 -20.66 1.92 3.97
CA PHE A 306 -19.97 2.69 2.94
C PHE A 306 -19.97 4.20 3.22
N ASP A 307 -21.10 4.77 3.61
CA ASP A 307 -21.21 6.20 3.91
C ASP A 307 -20.38 6.60 5.14
N THR A 308 -20.43 5.79 6.20
CA THR A 308 -19.62 6.01 7.41
C THR A 308 -18.12 5.85 7.13
N PHE A 309 -17.73 4.83 6.35
CA PHE A 309 -16.35 4.60 5.93
C PHE A 309 -15.81 5.80 5.13
N ASN A 310 -16.56 6.29 4.14
CA ASN A 310 -16.18 7.47 3.35
C ASN A 310 -16.03 8.73 4.22
N GLY A 311 -16.93 8.92 5.20
CA GLY A 311 -16.84 10.02 6.17
C GLY A 311 -15.55 9.98 6.99
N VAL A 312 -15.22 8.81 7.55
CA VAL A 312 -13.98 8.58 8.31
C VAL A 312 -12.75 8.76 7.42
N GLU A 313 -12.77 8.24 6.18
CA GLU A 313 -11.67 8.38 5.23
C GLU A 313 -11.42 9.85 4.87
N LYS A 314 -12.48 10.65 4.66
CA LYS A 314 -12.37 12.08 4.38
C LYS A 314 -11.73 12.86 5.52
N VAL A 315 -12.17 12.63 6.77
CA VAL A 315 -11.58 13.28 7.95
C VAL A 315 -10.12 12.91 8.11
N LYS A 316 -9.80 11.62 7.90
CA LYS A 316 -8.42 11.12 7.97
C LYS A 316 -7.53 11.72 6.90
N PHE A 317 -8.01 11.82 5.66
CA PHE A 317 -7.29 12.45 4.56
C PHE A 317 -7.01 13.94 4.87
N LYS A 318 -8.01 14.67 5.39
CA LYS A 318 -7.81 16.05 5.88
C LYS A 318 -6.71 16.13 6.94
N SER A 319 -6.75 15.26 7.95
CA SER A 319 -5.74 15.21 9.01
C SER A 319 -4.32 14.93 8.48
N LEU A 320 -4.17 14.02 7.53
CA LEU A 320 -2.88 13.72 6.88
C LEU A 320 -2.33 14.91 6.10
N LEU A 321 -3.18 15.63 5.36
CA LEU A 321 -2.77 16.84 4.64
C LEU A 321 -2.35 17.96 5.60
N LEU A 322 -3.10 18.17 6.69
CA LEU A 322 -2.75 19.16 7.72
C LEU A 322 -1.41 18.81 8.40
N HIS A 323 -1.17 17.53 8.68
CA HIS A 323 0.10 17.08 9.24
C HIS A 323 1.28 17.34 8.28
N LYS A 324 1.12 16.99 6.98
CA LYS A 324 2.12 17.30 5.94
C LYS A 324 2.37 18.81 5.86
N ARG A 325 1.33 19.64 5.94
CA ARG A 325 1.43 21.09 5.92
C ARG A 325 2.22 21.64 7.12
N SER A 326 1.95 21.16 8.33
CA SER A 326 2.69 21.56 9.53
C SER A 326 4.18 21.19 9.45
N ALA A 327 4.52 20.01 8.90
CA ALA A 327 5.91 19.64 8.63
C ALA A 327 6.61 20.62 7.67
N ILE A 328 5.92 21.04 6.61
CA ILE A 328 6.43 22.02 5.64
C ILE A 328 6.68 23.36 6.33
N GLU A 329 5.77 23.82 7.20
CA GLU A 329 5.91 25.08 7.93
C GLU A 329 7.11 25.05 8.89
N HIS A 330 7.29 23.97 9.66
CA HIS A 330 8.46 23.80 10.51
C HIS A 330 9.77 23.74 9.71
N ALA A 331 9.79 23.01 8.60
CA ALA A 331 10.94 22.96 7.70
C ALA A 331 11.24 24.35 7.09
N PHE A 332 10.22 25.09 6.66
CA PHE A 332 10.35 26.43 6.09
C PHE A 332 10.96 27.41 7.10
N GLN A 333 10.46 27.40 8.34
CA GLN A 333 10.99 28.24 9.43
C GLN A 333 12.48 28.00 9.71
N LEU A 334 12.96 26.75 9.58
CA LEU A 334 14.37 26.39 9.77
C LEU A 334 15.26 26.78 8.59
N LEU A 335 14.71 26.83 7.38
CA LEU A 335 15.44 27.11 6.15
C LEU A 335 15.56 28.61 5.86
N VAL A 336 14.66 29.42 6.41
CA VAL A 336 14.64 30.86 6.24
C VAL A 336 15.75 31.52 7.09
N SER A 337 16.45 32.49 6.50
CA SER A 337 17.50 33.24 7.21
C SER A 337 16.91 34.32 8.08
N ARG A 338 17.46 34.55 9.28
CA ARG A 338 17.12 35.70 10.14
C ARG A 338 17.28 37.05 9.43
N GLN A 339 18.12 37.14 8.41
CA GLN A 339 18.37 38.37 7.65
C GLN A 339 17.37 38.60 6.51
N ARG A 340 16.67 37.55 6.04
CA ARG A 340 15.65 37.63 4.98
C ARG A 340 14.54 36.61 5.26
N PRO A 341 13.47 37.01 5.96
CA PRO A 341 12.39 36.10 6.34
C PRO A 341 11.50 35.67 5.17
N ASP A 342 11.59 36.37 4.03
CA ASP A 342 10.56 36.32 2.99
C ASP A 342 10.66 35.13 2.03
N GLY A 343 11.70 34.29 2.12
CA GLY A 343 11.78 33.08 1.29
C GLY A 343 13.07 32.28 1.36
N ILE A 344 13.01 31.08 0.78
CA ILE A 344 14.14 30.14 0.71
C ILE A 344 14.95 30.41 -0.56
N SER A 345 16.25 30.63 -0.39
CA SER A 345 17.20 30.77 -1.51
C SER A 345 17.55 29.41 -2.14
N LEU A 346 17.99 29.41 -3.41
CA LEU A 346 18.45 28.20 -4.09
C LEU A 346 19.55 27.46 -3.30
N ARG A 347 20.43 28.18 -2.60
CA ARG A 347 21.50 27.59 -1.78
C ARG A 347 20.94 26.82 -0.57
N GLN A 348 19.93 27.36 0.09
CA GLN A 348 19.29 26.71 1.24
C GLN A 348 18.48 25.49 0.79
N PHE A 349 17.79 25.62 -0.35
CA PHE A 349 17.08 24.50 -0.97
C PHE A 349 18.04 23.37 -1.41
N ASP A 350 19.19 23.73 -1.99
CA ASP A 350 20.24 22.76 -2.35
C ASP A 350 20.79 22.01 -1.12
N GLY A 351 20.96 22.73 -0.01
CA GLY A 351 21.37 22.20 1.29
C GLY A 351 20.35 21.21 1.86
N LEU A 352 19.06 21.54 1.84
CA LEU A 352 17.96 20.65 2.22
C LEU A 352 17.97 19.35 1.40
N LEU A 353 18.03 19.47 0.07
CA LEU A 353 17.94 18.31 -0.82
C LEU A 353 19.13 17.36 -0.69
N ARG A 354 20.29 17.84 -0.22
CA ARG A 354 21.44 16.99 0.07
C ARG A 354 21.14 15.95 1.16
N PHE A 355 20.30 16.28 2.14
CA PHE A 355 19.90 15.36 3.22
C PHE A 355 18.57 14.66 2.93
N TYR A 356 17.59 15.38 2.38
CA TYR A 356 16.27 14.80 2.10
C TYR A 356 16.31 13.79 0.92
N ARG A 357 17.05 14.08 -0.15
CA ARG A 357 17.18 13.24 -1.36
C ARG A 357 18.64 13.19 -1.85
N PRO A 358 19.54 12.46 -1.17
CA PRO A 358 20.99 12.52 -1.42
C PRO A 358 21.43 12.01 -2.81
N ARG A 359 20.62 11.17 -3.47
CA ARG A 359 20.93 10.58 -4.79
C ARG A 359 20.54 11.46 -5.98
N MET A 360 19.97 12.65 -5.74
CA MET A 360 19.44 13.52 -6.79
C MET A 360 20.55 14.32 -7.48
N ARG A 361 20.53 14.41 -8.82
CA ARG A 361 21.53 15.18 -9.59
C ARG A 361 21.33 16.68 -9.38
N SER A 362 22.41 17.46 -9.47
CA SER A 362 22.33 18.93 -9.32
C SER A 362 21.41 19.60 -10.34
N CYS A 363 21.36 19.09 -11.58
CA CYS A 363 20.41 19.60 -12.59
C CYS A 363 18.96 19.36 -12.16
N ASP A 364 18.65 18.16 -11.68
CA ASP A 364 17.32 17.81 -11.21
C ASP A 364 16.91 18.66 -9.99
N ARG A 365 17.86 18.96 -9.08
CA ARG A 365 17.63 19.86 -7.92
C ARG A 365 17.28 21.29 -8.35
N PHE A 366 17.93 21.78 -9.41
CA PHE A 366 17.59 23.09 -9.99
C PHE A 366 16.22 23.06 -10.68
N LEU A 367 15.90 21.99 -11.40
CA LEU A 367 14.60 21.83 -12.05
C LEU A 367 13.45 21.74 -11.04
N THR A 368 13.64 21.05 -9.90
CA THR A 368 12.63 21.06 -8.83
C THR A 368 12.45 22.43 -8.21
N PHE A 369 13.54 23.18 -7.96
CA PHE A 369 13.44 24.55 -7.48
C PHE A 369 12.65 25.44 -8.46
N LYS A 370 12.95 25.36 -9.76
CA LYS A 370 12.25 26.12 -10.80
C LYS A 370 10.78 25.71 -10.94
N ALA A 371 10.46 24.44 -10.72
CA ALA A 371 9.10 23.92 -10.79
C ALA A 371 8.24 24.32 -9.58
N LEU A 372 8.86 24.41 -8.40
CA LEU A 372 8.21 24.92 -7.18
C LEU A 372 7.93 26.42 -7.28
N ASN A 373 8.83 27.18 -7.89
CA ASN A 373 8.73 28.63 -7.98
C ASN A 373 7.67 29.08 -9.00
N GLN A 374 6.42 29.15 -8.59
CA GLN A 374 5.32 29.62 -9.45
C GLN A 374 5.27 31.15 -9.49
N SER A 375 5.69 31.81 -8.41
CA SER A 375 5.73 33.26 -8.28
C SER A 375 6.81 33.95 -9.13
N GLY A 376 7.79 33.21 -9.64
CA GLY A 376 8.88 33.74 -10.48
C GLY A 376 9.90 34.59 -9.71
N THR A 377 9.84 34.60 -8.37
CA THR A 377 10.81 35.33 -7.54
C THR A 377 12.13 34.58 -7.39
N PRO A 378 13.26 35.24 -7.10
CA PRO A 378 14.53 34.53 -6.88
C PRO A 378 14.55 33.65 -5.62
N MET A 379 13.47 33.65 -4.84
CA MET A 379 13.29 32.88 -3.61
C MET A 379 11.95 32.14 -3.65
N LEU A 380 11.85 31.04 -2.91
CA LEU A 380 10.60 30.31 -2.72
C LEU A 380 9.84 30.87 -1.52
N ARG A 381 8.60 31.31 -1.74
CA ARG A 381 7.67 31.70 -0.67
C ARG A 381 7.05 30.46 -0.01
N LEU A 382 6.42 30.63 1.14
CA LEU A 382 5.73 29.54 1.83
C LEU A 382 4.63 28.91 0.96
N GLU A 383 3.88 29.73 0.21
CA GLU A 383 2.83 29.28 -0.72
C GLU A 383 3.38 28.35 -1.81
N ASP A 384 4.51 28.72 -2.42
CA ASP A 384 5.21 27.89 -3.40
C ASP A 384 5.70 26.58 -2.76
N PHE A 385 6.21 26.67 -1.52
CA PHE A 385 6.80 25.56 -0.78
C PHE A 385 5.76 24.54 -0.27
N TYR A 386 4.46 24.85 -0.22
CA TYR A 386 3.42 23.85 0.10
C TYR A 386 3.35 22.70 -0.92
N SER A 387 3.72 22.96 -2.18
CA SER A 387 3.73 21.96 -3.24
C SER A 387 4.99 21.06 -3.26
N VAL A 388 5.84 21.13 -2.23
CA VAL A 388 7.11 20.37 -2.14
C VAL A 388 6.90 18.87 -2.30
N TYR A 389 5.97 18.25 -1.57
CA TYR A 389 5.77 16.80 -1.68
C TYR A 389 5.37 16.36 -3.10
N GLU A 390 4.58 17.17 -3.79
CA GLU A 390 4.10 16.88 -5.15
C GLU A 390 5.26 16.95 -6.15
N VAL A 391 6.02 18.05 -6.13
CA VAL A 391 7.12 18.27 -7.08
C VAL A 391 8.28 17.32 -6.80
N MET A 392 8.54 16.97 -5.54
CA MET A 392 9.59 16.03 -5.15
C MET A 392 9.30 14.58 -5.58
N GLY A 393 8.03 14.25 -5.85
CA GLY A 393 7.62 12.97 -6.44
C GLY A 393 7.95 12.83 -7.93
N LEU A 394 8.22 13.95 -8.63
CA LEU A 394 8.44 13.95 -10.07
C LEU A 394 9.85 13.45 -10.45
N ARG A 395 9.94 12.73 -11.57
CA ARG A 395 11.23 12.33 -12.18
C ARG A 395 11.50 13.15 -13.43
N TRP A 396 12.62 13.87 -13.42
CA TRP A 396 13.05 14.68 -14.56
C TRP A 396 13.65 13.80 -15.66
N LYS A 397 13.15 13.95 -16.88
CA LYS A 397 13.69 13.30 -18.08
C LYS A 397 13.82 14.33 -19.19
N ALA A 398 15.01 14.40 -19.78
CA ALA A 398 15.21 15.21 -20.98
C ALA A 398 14.42 14.61 -22.14
N ARG A 399 13.60 15.43 -22.81
CA ARG A 399 12.92 15.02 -24.04
C ARG A 399 13.92 15.10 -25.20
N ARG A 400 14.47 13.96 -25.60
CA ARG A 400 15.29 13.85 -26.81
C ARG A 400 14.37 13.75 -28.02
N SER A 401 14.13 14.86 -28.71
CA SER A 401 13.40 14.85 -29.97
C SER A 401 14.39 14.60 -31.11
N GLY A 402 14.38 13.39 -31.67
CA GLY A 402 15.01 13.15 -32.97
C GLY A 402 16.15 12.12 -33.00
N GLU A 403 16.69 11.67 -31.87
CA GLU A 403 17.70 10.59 -31.86
C GLU A 403 17.01 9.22 -31.97
N HIS A 404 16.94 8.70 -33.19
CA HIS A 404 16.65 7.29 -33.38
C HIS A 404 17.94 6.49 -33.23
N TRP A 405 17.88 5.34 -32.55
CA TRP A 405 19.04 4.43 -32.40
C TRP A 405 19.68 4.02 -33.73
N PHE A 406 18.94 4.21 -34.84
CA PHE A 406 19.39 3.88 -36.19
C PHE A 406 19.98 5.06 -36.96
N ASP A 407 20.07 6.26 -36.37
CA ASP A 407 20.69 7.42 -37.01
C ASP A 407 22.23 7.27 -37.12
N ASP A 408 22.83 6.45 -36.26
CA ASP A 408 24.27 6.13 -36.28
C ASP A 408 24.64 4.98 -37.25
N LEU A 409 23.66 4.37 -37.94
CA LEU A 409 23.89 3.24 -38.84
C LEU A 409 24.26 3.65 -40.28
N PRO A 410 24.99 2.78 -41.03
CA PRO A 410 25.32 3.05 -42.42
C PRO A 410 24.07 3.26 -43.29
N HIS A 411 24.22 4.04 -44.36
CA HIS A 411 23.13 4.61 -45.17
C HIS A 411 22.12 3.56 -45.73
N THR A 412 22.58 2.34 -46.00
CA THR A 412 21.74 1.21 -46.43
C THR A 412 20.85 0.68 -45.31
N ALA A 413 21.40 0.48 -44.12
CA ALA A 413 20.66 0.04 -42.94
C ALA A 413 19.72 1.14 -42.45
N PHE A 414 20.13 2.40 -42.51
CA PHE A 414 19.29 3.55 -42.19
C PHE A 414 18.00 3.56 -43.03
N LEU A 415 18.10 3.34 -44.34
CA LEU A 415 16.94 3.32 -45.23
C LEU A 415 15.96 2.18 -44.88
N ILE A 416 16.50 0.99 -44.56
CA ILE A 416 15.72 -0.18 -44.15
C ILE A 416 15.00 0.09 -42.82
N PHE A 417 15.70 0.57 -41.79
CA PHE A 417 15.11 0.85 -40.48
C PHE A 417 14.14 2.03 -40.51
N LYS A 418 14.38 3.04 -41.35
CA LYS A 418 13.43 4.13 -41.59
C LYS A 418 12.14 3.62 -42.23
N GLY A 419 12.24 2.72 -43.22
CA GLY A 419 11.10 2.05 -43.84
C GLY A 419 10.30 1.21 -42.83
N ILE A 420 10.98 0.39 -42.03
CA ILE A 420 10.36 -0.43 -40.97
C ILE A 420 9.66 0.45 -39.93
N ASN A 421 10.30 1.52 -39.47
CA ASN A 421 9.72 2.46 -38.49
C ASN A 421 8.45 3.12 -39.04
N LEU A 422 8.44 3.50 -40.32
CA LEU A 422 7.26 4.06 -40.97
C LEU A 422 6.13 3.01 -41.09
N ALA A 423 6.46 1.79 -41.48
CA ALA A 423 5.50 0.69 -41.61
C ALA A 423 4.85 0.34 -40.26
N VAL A 424 5.65 0.20 -39.20
CA VAL A 424 5.16 -0.15 -37.85
C VAL A 424 4.28 0.96 -37.27
N LYS A 425 4.63 2.23 -37.49
CA LYS A 425 3.84 3.38 -37.01
C LYS A 425 2.55 3.57 -37.80
N SER A 426 2.37 2.89 -38.93
CA SER A 426 1.15 2.98 -39.71
C SER A 426 -0.04 2.37 -38.94
N LYS A 427 -1.22 3.00 -39.05
CA LYS A 427 -2.46 2.46 -38.49
C LYS A 427 -2.83 1.11 -39.12
N VAL A 428 -2.45 0.90 -40.39
CA VAL A 428 -2.70 -0.34 -41.13
C VAL A 428 -2.02 -1.52 -40.44
N PHE A 429 -0.76 -1.37 -40.04
CA PHE A 429 -0.03 -2.41 -39.32
C PHE A 429 -0.73 -2.82 -38.01
N GLN A 430 -1.25 -1.84 -37.25
CA GLN A 430 -2.00 -2.13 -36.01
C GLN A 430 -3.28 -2.94 -36.29
N TYR A 431 -4.06 -2.58 -37.30
CA TYR A 431 -5.27 -3.33 -37.67
C TYR A 431 -4.96 -4.75 -38.15
N VAL A 432 -3.90 -4.92 -38.96
CA VAL A 432 -3.46 -6.25 -39.40
C VAL A 432 -3.12 -7.12 -38.20
N MET A 433 -2.41 -6.59 -37.21
CA MET A 433 -2.09 -7.35 -35.99
C MET A 433 -3.33 -7.76 -35.21
N TYR A 434 -4.35 -6.90 -35.11
CA TYR A 434 -5.61 -7.28 -34.47
C TYR A 434 -6.35 -8.39 -35.22
N ILE A 435 -6.36 -8.34 -36.56
CA ILE A 435 -6.97 -9.38 -37.39
C ILE A 435 -6.25 -10.72 -37.18
N VAL A 436 -4.91 -10.72 -37.17
CA VAL A 436 -4.12 -11.94 -36.90
C VAL A 436 -4.45 -12.54 -35.54
N VAL A 437 -4.56 -11.71 -34.50
CA VAL A 437 -4.94 -12.18 -33.16
C VAL A 437 -6.37 -12.74 -33.14
N ALA A 438 -7.31 -12.10 -33.84
CA ALA A 438 -8.69 -12.58 -33.92
C ALA A 438 -8.79 -13.93 -34.64
N VAL A 439 -8.11 -14.09 -35.77
CA VAL A 439 -8.05 -15.35 -36.53
C VAL A 439 -7.42 -16.46 -35.68
N ASN A 440 -6.35 -16.16 -34.95
CA ASN A 440 -5.73 -17.11 -34.02
C ASN A 440 -6.70 -17.54 -32.90
N GLY A 441 -7.53 -16.64 -32.39
CA GLY A 441 -8.57 -16.97 -31.41
C GLY A 441 -9.65 -17.91 -31.96
N VAL A 442 -10.12 -17.65 -33.18
CA VAL A 442 -11.07 -18.52 -33.88
C VAL A 442 -10.44 -19.90 -34.12
N TRP A 443 -9.17 -19.95 -34.52
CA TRP A 443 -8.44 -21.20 -34.71
C TRP A 443 -8.38 -22.03 -33.43
N ILE A 444 -8.02 -21.42 -32.29
CA ILE A 444 -7.99 -22.10 -30.99
C ILE A 444 -9.36 -22.69 -30.66
N LEU A 445 -10.45 -21.94 -30.89
CA LEU A 445 -11.81 -22.42 -30.64
C LEU A 445 -12.18 -23.63 -31.51
N VAL A 446 -11.81 -23.60 -32.80
CA VAL A 446 -12.04 -24.72 -33.72
C VAL A 446 -11.20 -25.93 -33.32
N GLU A 447 -9.92 -25.74 -32.99
CA GLU A 447 -9.01 -26.80 -32.52
C GLU A 447 -9.58 -27.48 -31.26
N THR A 448 -10.12 -26.72 -30.30
CA THR A 448 -10.74 -27.30 -29.09
C THR A 448 -12.00 -28.11 -29.37
N ASN A 449 -12.83 -27.70 -30.34
CA ASN A 449 -14.03 -28.46 -30.75
C ASN A 449 -13.68 -29.68 -31.61
N MET A 450 -12.58 -29.61 -32.36
CA MET A 450 -12.09 -30.74 -33.16
C MET A 450 -11.36 -31.78 -32.32
N LEU A 451 -10.79 -31.39 -31.17
CA LEU A 451 -10.19 -32.32 -30.19
C LEU A 451 -11.25 -33.07 -29.36
N SER A 452 -12.47 -32.54 -29.22
CA SER A 452 -13.57 -33.21 -28.51
C SER A 452 -14.32 -34.22 -29.39
N SER A 453 -14.14 -34.14 -30.70
CA SER A 453 -14.47 -35.22 -31.64
C SER A 453 -13.20 -36.02 -31.87
N ASP A 454 -13.25 -37.36 -31.92
CA ASP A 454 -12.07 -38.24 -32.04
C ASP A 454 -11.37 -38.16 -33.43
N PHE A 455 -11.10 -36.95 -33.94
CA PHE A 455 -10.47 -36.71 -35.22
C PHE A 455 -9.01 -36.28 -35.03
N ASN A 456 -8.11 -37.27 -35.02
CA ASN A 456 -6.66 -37.07 -34.93
C ASN A 456 -6.10 -36.47 -36.23
N TRP A 457 -6.08 -35.13 -36.33
CA TRP A 457 -5.17 -34.46 -37.26
C TRP A 457 -3.85 -34.14 -36.56
N SER A 458 -2.76 -34.58 -37.18
CA SER A 458 -1.38 -34.40 -36.72
C SER A 458 -1.06 -32.94 -36.37
N ARG A 459 -0.57 -32.72 -35.14
CA ARG A 459 0.52 -31.84 -34.65
C ARG A 459 1.12 -30.76 -35.59
N LEU A 460 0.31 -30.10 -36.42
CA LEU A 460 0.74 -28.96 -37.23
C LEU A 460 0.73 -27.75 -36.32
N VAL A 461 1.91 -27.44 -35.77
CA VAL A 461 2.18 -26.14 -35.15
C VAL A 461 1.87 -25.08 -36.21
N PRO A 462 0.88 -24.19 -35.98
CA PRO A 462 0.52 -23.19 -36.97
C PRO A 462 1.75 -22.34 -37.35
N TRP A 463 2.04 -22.20 -38.64
CA TRP A 463 3.12 -21.35 -39.15
C TRP A 463 2.96 -19.86 -38.79
N SER A 464 1.82 -19.47 -38.21
CA SER A 464 1.56 -18.11 -37.70
C SER A 464 2.51 -17.70 -36.56
N TYR A 465 3.16 -18.65 -35.87
CA TYR A 465 4.02 -18.34 -34.72
C TYR A 465 5.47 -17.95 -35.10
N ILE A 466 5.94 -18.27 -36.31
CA ILE A 466 7.34 -18.02 -36.72
C ILE A 466 7.57 -16.58 -37.18
N VAL A 467 6.51 -15.85 -37.56
CA VAL A 467 6.64 -14.52 -38.22
C VAL A 467 6.65 -13.34 -37.24
N PHE A 468 6.44 -13.56 -35.94
CA PHE A 468 6.31 -12.44 -34.99
C PHE A 468 7.64 -11.90 -34.41
N LEU A 469 8.79 -12.48 -34.78
CA LEU A 469 10.05 -12.20 -34.08
C LEU A 469 10.87 -11.04 -34.66
N THR A 470 10.41 -10.35 -35.70
CA THR A 470 11.22 -9.33 -36.38
C THR A 470 10.51 -7.99 -36.46
N SER A 471 10.41 -7.28 -35.35
CA SER A 471 10.55 -5.82 -35.38
C SER A 471 10.59 -5.23 -33.97
N LEU A 472 11.61 -4.41 -33.72
CA LEU A 472 11.59 -3.10 -33.04
C LEU A 472 12.67 -2.91 -31.97
N GLY A 473 13.24 -1.70 -32.03
CA GLY A 473 14.31 -1.25 -31.15
C GLY A 473 13.92 -1.27 -29.66
N PRO A 474 14.82 -1.69 -28.78
CA PRO A 474 14.49 -2.09 -27.40
C PRO A 474 14.01 -0.93 -26.50
N LEU A 475 14.52 0.29 -26.63
CA LEU A 475 14.34 1.30 -25.59
C LEU A 475 13.00 2.05 -25.62
N ALA A 476 12.45 2.32 -26.81
CA ALA A 476 11.14 3.00 -26.94
C ALA A 476 9.96 2.02 -26.80
N TYR A 477 10.16 0.75 -27.17
CA TYR A 477 9.13 -0.27 -27.14
C TYR A 477 8.67 -0.57 -25.71
N PHE A 478 9.60 -0.77 -24.77
CA PHE A 478 9.31 -1.05 -23.35
C PHE A 478 8.74 0.15 -22.57
N SER A 479 8.63 1.33 -23.18
CA SER A 479 8.00 2.49 -22.53
C SER A 479 6.48 2.36 -22.39
N SER A 480 5.84 1.59 -23.28
CA SER A 480 4.40 1.31 -23.21
C SER A 480 4.16 -0.01 -22.48
N GLY A 481 3.37 0.01 -21.41
CA GLY A 481 3.00 -1.19 -20.67
C GLY A 481 2.28 -2.23 -21.54
N TRP A 482 1.53 -1.78 -22.54
CA TRP A 482 0.85 -2.65 -23.50
C TRP A 482 1.80 -3.38 -24.44
N ASN A 483 2.93 -2.77 -24.79
CA ASN A 483 3.96 -3.41 -25.61
C ASN A 483 4.78 -4.39 -24.75
N LEU A 484 5.08 -4.02 -23.49
CA LEU A 484 5.70 -4.93 -22.53
C LEU A 484 4.86 -6.20 -22.32
N PHE A 485 3.53 -6.07 -22.22
CA PHE A 485 2.59 -7.19 -22.16
C PHE A 485 2.61 -8.04 -23.43
N ASP A 486 2.60 -7.43 -24.62
CA ASP A 486 2.66 -8.19 -25.87
C ASP A 486 3.94 -9.00 -25.97
N PHE A 487 5.07 -8.39 -25.60
CA PHE A 487 6.37 -9.03 -25.56
C PHE A 487 6.42 -10.17 -24.54
N SER A 488 5.96 -9.96 -23.30
CA SER A 488 5.96 -11.02 -22.29
C SER A 488 5.14 -12.23 -22.74
N VAL A 489 3.94 -12.01 -23.29
CA VAL A 489 3.10 -13.08 -23.83
C VAL A 489 3.75 -13.78 -25.03
N THR A 490 4.44 -13.05 -25.92
CA THR A 490 5.19 -13.70 -27.02
C THR A 490 6.36 -14.54 -26.52
N VAL A 491 7.12 -14.05 -25.53
CA VAL A 491 8.28 -14.77 -24.97
C VAL A 491 7.81 -16.02 -24.23
N ILE A 492 6.74 -15.93 -23.45
CA ILE A 492 6.13 -17.08 -22.77
C ILE A 492 5.66 -18.12 -23.79
N ALA A 493 4.96 -17.70 -24.85
CA ALA A 493 4.51 -18.61 -25.91
C ALA A 493 5.68 -19.29 -26.65
N PHE A 494 6.75 -18.54 -26.92
CA PHE A 494 7.96 -19.07 -27.54
C PHE A 494 8.68 -20.08 -26.63
N LEU A 495 8.78 -19.78 -25.33
CA LEU A 495 9.35 -20.68 -24.34
C LEU A 495 8.54 -21.97 -24.23
N GLY A 496 7.21 -21.88 -24.30
CA GLY A 496 6.31 -23.04 -24.34
C GLY A 496 6.51 -23.91 -25.57
N LEU A 497 6.74 -23.30 -26.74
CA LEU A 497 7.02 -24.03 -27.98
C LEU A 497 8.37 -24.76 -27.91
N ILE A 498 9.41 -24.08 -27.40
CA ILE A 498 10.72 -24.69 -27.16
C ILE A 498 10.58 -25.87 -26.21
N ALA A 499 9.88 -25.70 -25.09
CA ALA A 499 9.70 -26.75 -24.11
C ALA A 499 8.94 -27.97 -24.67
N LEU A 500 7.95 -27.72 -25.53
CA LEU A 500 7.25 -28.78 -26.26
C LEU A 500 8.19 -29.51 -27.25
N ALA A 501 9.06 -28.77 -27.94
CA ALA A 501 10.04 -29.34 -28.87
C ALA A 501 11.07 -30.23 -28.15
N PHE A 502 11.47 -29.87 -26.93
CA PHE A 502 12.37 -30.64 -26.07
C PHE A 502 11.65 -31.69 -25.20
N GLN A 503 10.34 -31.93 -25.40
CA GLN A 503 9.53 -32.89 -24.62
C GLN A 503 9.60 -32.68 -23.09
N MET A 504 9.69 -31.43 -22.65
CA MET A 504 9.71 -31.10 -21.23
C MET A 504 8.27 -31.04 -20.68
N GLU A 505 7.74 -32.20 -20.26
CA GLU A 505 6.41 -32.38 -19.66
C GLU A 505 5.98 -31.28 -18.65
N PRO A 506 6.82 -30.84 -17.68
CA PRO A 506 6.37 -29.87 -16.68
C PRO A 506 6.08 -28.47 -17.25
N PHE A 507 6.45 -28.17 -18.50
CA PHE A 507 6.20 -26.87 -19.13
C PHE A 507 5.01 -26.86 -20.10
N TYR A 508 4.26 -27.96 -20.19
CA TYR A 508 3.06 -28.02 -21.03
C TYR A 508 2.00 -26.96 -20.64
N PHE A 509 1.94 -26.57 -19.36
CA PHE A 509 1.05 -25.49 -18.91
C PHE A 509 1.26 -24.17 -19.66
N VAL A 510 2.48 -23.90 -20.17
CA VAL A 510 2.79 -22.69 -20.94
C VAL A 510 2.04 -22.69 -22.28
N VAL A 511 1.86 -23.87 -22.88
CA VAL A 511 1.07 -24.05 -24.11
C VAL A 511 -0.43 -23.93 -23.84
N VAL A 512 -0.89 -24.19 -22.61
CA VAL A 512 -2.29 -23.98 -22.18
C VAL A 512 -2.61 -22.48 -22.08
N LEU A 513 -1.62 -21.62 -21.80
CA LEU A 513 -1.79 -20.17 -21.70
C LEU A 513 -1.91 -19.45 -23.07
N ARG A 514 -1.92 -20.18 -24.20
CA ARG A 514 -2.10 -19.63 -25.57
C ARG A 514 -3.25 -18.62 -25.71
N PRO A 515 -4.45 -18.82 -25.11
CA PRO A 515 -5.55 -17.87 -25.20
C PRO A 515 -5.26 -16.49 -24.57
N LEU A 516 -4.23 -16.35 -23.72
CA LEU A 516 -3.84 -15.05 -23.16
C LEU A 516 -3.44 -14.03 -24.25
N GLN A 517 -3.05 -14.50 -25.44
CA GLN A 517 -2.79 -13.64 -26.61
C GLN A 517 -4.03 -12.86 -27.05
N LEU A 518 -5.24 -13.34 -26.75
CA LEU A 518 -6.50 -12.68 -27.10
C LEU A 518 -6.75 -11.42 -26.26
N LEU A 519 -6.11 -11.27 -25.10
CA LEU A 519 -6.20 -10.03 -24.32
C LEU A 519 -5.71 -8.81 -25.12
N ARG A 520 -4.91 -9.01 -26.18
CA ARG A 520 -4.52 -7.92 -27.10
C ARG A 520 -5.70 -7.25 -27.78
N LEU A 521 -6.80 -7.99 -28.02
CA LEU A 521 -8.02 -7.45 -28.61
C LEU A 521 -8.73 -6.45 -27.68
N PHE A 522 -8.53 -6.54 -26.37
CA PHE A 522 -9.09 -5.57 -25.41
C PHE A 522 -8.51 -4.16 -25.61
N LYS A 523 -7.36 -4.02 -26.28
CA LYS A 523 -6.81 -2.71 -26.65
C LYS A 523 -7.67 -1.96 -27.68
N ILE A 524 -8.55 -2.63 -28.41
CA ILE A 524 -9.34 -2.00 -29.49
C ILE A 524 -10.35 -1.00 -28.91
N LYS A 525 -11.05 -1.37 -27.84
CA LYS A 525 -12.07 -0.51 -27.21
C LYS A 525 -11.47 0.28 -26.06
N GLN A 526 -11.66 1.60 -26.11
CA GLN A 526 -11.20 2.52 -25.06
C GLN A 526 -11.75 2.17 -23.68
N ARG A 527 -12.99 1.68 -23.58
CA ARG A 527 -13.60 1.27 -22.30
C ARG A 527 -12.78 0.18 -21.58
N PHE A 528 -12.34 -0.85 -22.30
CA PHE A 528 -11.52 -1.92 -21.72
C PHE A 528 -10.13 -1.45 -21.34
N ARG A 529 -9.53 -0.54 -22.14
CA ARG A 529 -8.26 0.10 -21.76
C ARG A 529 -8.38 0.84 -20.44
N ASN A 530 -9.39 1.68 -20.30
CA ASN A 530 -9.62 2.43 -19.06
C ASN A 530 -9.79 1.48 -17.86
N VAL A 531 -10.54 0.39 -17.99
CA VAL A 531 -10.70 -0.61 -16.90
C VAL A 531 -9.36 -1.24 -16.53
N LEU A 532 -8.58 -1.69 -17.52
CA LEU A 532 -7.28 -2.33 -17.25
C LEU A 532 -6.25 -1.33 -16.69
N ASP A 533 -6.23 -0.10 -17.20
CA ASP A 533 -5.35 0.97 -16.70
C ASP A 533 -5.70 1.28 -15.23
N THR A 534 -6.98 1.44 -14.89
CA THR A 534 -7.42 1.62 -13.48
C THR A 534 -7.11 0.40 -12.61
N MET A 535 -7.25 -0.82 -13.14
CA MET A 535 -6.91 -2.05 -12.42
C MET A 535 -5.41 -2.10 -12.08
N PHE A 536 -4.53 -1.79 -13.05
CA PHE A 536 -3.09 -1.77 -12.83
C PHE A 536 -2.65 -0.63 -11.91
N GLU A 537 -3.32 0.52 -11.95
CA GLU A 537 -3.08 1.63 -11.02
C GLU A 537 -3.53 1.31 -9.59
N LEU A 538 -4.65 0.60 -9.44
CA LEU A 538 -5.17 0.16 -8.14
C LEU A 538 -4.49 -1.09 -7.60
N PHE A 539 -3.85 -1.91 -8.46
CA PHE A 539 -3.26 -3.19 -8.08
C PHE A 539 -2.28 -3.08 -6.90
N PRO A 540 -1.35 -2.10 -6.83
CA PRO A 540 -0.50 -1.94 -5.66
C PRO A 540 -1.27 -1.61 -4.37
N ARG A 541 -2.39 -0.87 -4.47
CA ARG A 541 -3.24 -0.56 -3.32
C ARG A 541 -4.01 -1.80 -2.85
N MET A 542 -4.59 -2.55 -3.79
CA MET A 542 -5.29 -3.80 -3.51
C MET A 542 -4.34 -4.85 -2.93
N ALA A 543 -3.14 -5.01 -3.51
CA ALA A 543 -2.10 -5.90 -3.01
C ALA A 543 -1.77 -5.56 -1.54
N ARG A 544 -1.61 -4.29 -1.18
CA ARG A 544 -1.39 -3.87 0.21
C ARG A 544 -2.54 -4.27 1.14
N CYS A 545 -3.79 -4.18 0.70
CA CYS A 545 -4.95 -4.66 1.47
C CYS A 545 -4.97 -6.19 1.57
N CYS A 546 -4.69 -6.91 0.48
CA CYS A 546 -4.56 -8.36 0.48
C CYS A 546 -3.40 -8.83 1.36
N VAL A 547 -2.27 -8.13 1.42
CA VAL A 547 -1.17 -8.41 2.35
C VAL A 547 -1.61 -8.24 3.80
N CYS A 548 -2.42 -7.21 4.12
CA CYS A 548 -3.02 -7.06 5.45
C CYS A 548 -3.97 -8.22 5.80
N VAL A 549 -4.65 -8.80 4.81
CA VAL A 549 -5.65 -9.88 5.00
C VAL A 549 -5.01 -11.29 4.91
N SER A 550 -3.90 -11.46 4.18
CA SER A 550 -3.27 -12.75 3.87
C SER A 550 -1.82 -12.89 4.37
N GLY A 551 -1.27 -11.92 5.11
CA GLY A 551 -0.02 -12.09 5.87
C GLY A 551 1.26 -12.32 5.05
N GLY A 552 1.29 -11.93 3.76
CA GLY A 552 2.46 -12.09 2.89
C GLY A 552 3.06 -10.76 2.46
N CYS A 553 4.28 -10.46 2.89
CA CYS A 553 4.98 -9.20 2.62
C CYS A 553 5.52 -9.17 1.18
N ASP A 554 5.15 -8.16 0.38
CA ASP A 554 5.89 -7.83 -0.85
C ASP A 554 6.31 -6.37 -0.86
N ILE A 555 7.62 -6.19 -1.06
CA ILE A 555 8.37 -4.94 -1.01
C ILE A 555 8.34 -4.34 -2.41
N THR A 556 7.50 -3.34 -2.66
CA THR A 556 7.70 -2.47 -3.83
C THR A 556 7.39 -1.01 -3.50
N ASP A 557 8.46 -0.22 -3.63
CA ASP A 557 8.57 1.23 -3.83
C ASP A 557 7.52 2.14 -3.17
N GLU A 558 8.00 2.87 -2.16
CA GLU A 558 7.37 4.01 -1.46
C GLU A 558 7.27 5.27 -2.37
N SER A 559 7.26 5.11 -3.70
CA SER A 559 7.26 6.24 -4.66
C SER A 559 5.94 6.45 -5.42
N LEU A 560 4.84 5.82 -4.98
CA LEU A 560 3.52 5.91 -5.64
C LEU A 560 2.39 6.49 -4.77
N GLU A 561 2.70 7.33 -3.77
CA GLU A 561 1.71 8.24 -3.18
C GLU A 561 1.63 9.53 -4.01
N SER A 562 1.10 9.48 -5.23
CA SER A 562 0.88 10.71 -6.03
C SER A 562 -0.12 10.69 -7.21
N PRO A 563 -1.07 9.73 -7.41
CA PRO A 563 -2.13 9.95 -8.41
C PRO A 563 -3.43 10.55 -7.84
N LEU A 564 -3.73 10.36 -6.56
CA LEU A 564 -4.97 10.87 -5.93
C LEU A 564 -5.01 12.41 -5.86
N LEU A 565 -3.83 13.02 -5.88
CA LEU A 565 -3.67 14.46 -5.88
C LEU A 565 -3.97 15.07 -7.26
N HIS A 566 -3.76 14.32 -8.34
CA HIS A 566 -4.05 14.79 -9.69
C HIS A 566 -5.55 14.76 -10.01
N ASP A 567 -6.30 13.74 -9.56
CA ASP A 567 -7.70 13.56 -9.98
C ASP A 567 -8.74 14.23 -9.06
N LEU A 568 -8.46 14.36 -7.75
CA LEU A 568 -9.37 15.08 -6.84
C LEU A 568 -9.29 16.60 -7.01
N LEU A 569 -8.12 17.15 -7.35
CA LEU A 569 -7.98 18.58 -7.66
C LEU A 569 -8.56 18.92 -9.04
N HIS A 570 -8.48 18.02 -10.03
CA HIS A 570 -9.03 18.27 -11.38
C HIS A 570 -10.57 18.25 -11.42
N ARG A 571 -11.24 17.58 -10.47
CA ARG A 571 -12.72 17.58 -10.38
C ARG A 571 -13.30 18.75 -9.62
N HIS A 572 -12.54 19.37 -8.70
CA HIS A 572 -13.04 20.52 -7.92
C HIS A 572 -12.58 21.89 -8.45
N TYR A 573 -11.52 21.95 -9.24
CA TYR A 573 -11.06 23.17 -9.91
C TYR A 573 -10.94 22.93 -11.42
N GLY A 574 -12.04 23.18 -12.13
CA GLY A 574 -12.06 23.14 -13.59
C GLY A 574 -11.23 24.27 -14.22
N CYS A 575 -10.52 23.91 -15.30
CA CYS A 575 -9.94 24.76 -16.34
C CYS A 575 -8.79 25.70 -15.95
N HIS A 576 -7.55 25.21 -16.09
CA HIS A 576 -6.67 25.75 -17.12
C HIS A 576 -5.63 24.72 -17.52
N ASP A 577 -5.88 24.11 -18.68
CA ASP A 577 -4.92 23.31 -19.42
C ASP A 577 -3.75 24.24 -19.81
N ASN A 578 -2.57 24.01 -19.23
CA ASN A 578 -1.34 24.57 -19.77
C ASN A 578 -0.18 23.62 -19.53
N ASN A 579 0.11 22.89 -20.60
CA ASN A 579 1.33 22.17 -20.89
C ASN A 579 2.56 23.06 -20.53
N ARG A 580 3.06 22.99 -19.28
CA ARG A 580 4.18 23.80 -18.80
C ARG A 580 5.46 23.37 -19.51
N ARG A 581 5.72 24.00 -20.65
CA ARG A 581 7.02 23.99 -21.33
C ARG A 581 7.93 24.95 -20.59
N ILE A 582 8.90 24.41 -19.89
CA ILE A 582 10.03 25.20 -19.42
C ILE A 582 11.01 25.27 -20.61
N HIS A 583 10.99 26.39 -21.33
CA HIS A 583 12.04 26.72 -22.29
C HIS A 583 13.33 27.08 -21.54
N PRO A 584 14.51 26.79 -22.14
CA PRO A 584 15.82 27.00 -21.52
C PRO A 584 16.03 28.44 -21.04
#